data_AF-A0A972TV96-F1
#
_entry.id   AF-A0A972TV96-F1
#
_cell.length_a   1.000
_cell.length_b   1.000
_cell.length_c   1.000
_cell.angle_alpha   90.00
_cell.angle_beta   90.00
_cell.angle_gamma   90.00
#
_symmetry.space_group_name_H-M   'P 1'
#
loop_
_entity.id
_entity.type
_entity.pdbx_description
1 polymer ?
#
loop_
_entity_poly.entity_id
_entity_poly.type
_entity_poly.pdbx_seq_one_letter_code
_entity_poly.pdbx_strand_id
1 'polypeptide(L)'
;MQYKTSKKKRLEFLVLILFFFSFFILPCCRTTVKPLKKLHKEELIRKYSSYPKWFWHMPHSSNNLFAVGYAQTFFYRESSIEEATTNGINVLAKYVSVRIKGERGFKATILGPEFAGEAFKEELERGVLDFVKKNHKVVATESVGDITLVLLCTGEAPTISSTKGFDPKIPEWISKLPKKPGFVYAVGQSSPQFHEEETWQLAEYNARVGMALSFVAQLRSLGKRQDKSLSTASAVKTDAVLRRVQVIERWFDPENRIPYVLVHMPLKDNSEAVMYYAKKTSYPLKEAEVYKHK
;
A
#
# COMPACT_ATOMS: atom_id res chain seq x y z
N MET A 1 1.38 -52.63 -34.57
CA MET A 1 2.80 -52.20 -34.68
C MET A 1 2.90 -50.75 -34.22
N GLN A 2 3.58 -50.56 -33.08
CA GLN A 2 4.18 -49.34 -32.51
C GLN A 2 3.36 -48.02 -32.39
N TYR A 3 2.72 -47.88 -31.22
CA TYR A 3 2.59 -46.61 -30.50
C TYR A 3 3.90 -46.37 -29.74
N LYS A 4 4.70 -45.35 -30.10
CA LYS A 4 5.77 -44.82 -29.25
C LYS A 4 6.19 -43.43 -29.76
N THR A 5 6.67 -42.62 -28.82
CA THR A 5 7.36 -41.32 -28.96
C THR A 5 6.53 -40.04 -29.12
N SER A 6 5.98 -39.54 -28.01
CA SER A 6 5.97 -38.08 -27.76
C SER A 6 5.88 -37.76 -26.26
N LYS A 7 6.75 -38.38 -25.44
CA LYS A 7 6.95 -38.02 -24.02
C LYS A 7 8.26 -37.27 -23.75
N LYS A 8 9.13 -37.10 -24.75
CA LYS A 8 10.47 -36.52 -24.58
C LYS A 8 10.56 -35.00 -24.84
N LYS A 9 9.55 -34.37 -25.46
CA LYS A 9 9.52 -32.90 -25.67
C LYS A 9 8.83 -32.09 -24.55
N ARG A 10 8.25 -32.75 -23.54
CA ARG A 10 7.62 -32.06 -22.40
C ARG A 10 8.54 -31.84 -21.19
N LEU A 11 9.75 -32.42 -21.21
CA LEU A 11 10.68 -32.36 -20.08
C LEU A 11 11.70 -31.21 -20.21
N GLU A 12 11.97 -30.72 -21.43
CA GLU A 12 12.83 -29.55 -21.63
C GLU A 12 12.07 -28.20 -21.53
N PHE A 13 10.73 -28.24 -21.58
CA PHE A 13 9.90 -27.03 -21.41
C PHE A 13 9.62 -26.68 -19.94
N LEU A 14 10.01 -27.55 -19.00
CA LEU A 14 9.69 -27.42 -17.57
C LEU A 14 10.86 -26.91 -16.71
N VAL A 15 12.04 -26.71 -17.32
CA VAL A 15 13.23 -26.18 -16.63
C VAL A 15 13.47 -24.69 -16.96
N LEU A 16 12.73 -24.10 -17.89
CA LEU A 16 12.84 -22.67 -18.26
C LEU A 16 11.82 -21.74 -17.58
N ILE A 17 11.03 -22.24 -16.61
CA ILE A 17 10.01 -21.45 -15.88
C ILE A 17 10.49 -21.06 -14.46
N LEU A 18 11.76 -21.29 -14.12
CA LEU A 18 12.33 -20.94 -12.80
C LEU A 18 13.38 -19.84 -12.80
N PHE A 19 13.59 -19.13 -13.91
CA PHE A 19 14.57 -18.03 -13.98
C PHE A 19 14.08 -16.83 -14.79
N PHE A 20 12.96 -16.21 -14.40
CA PHE A 20 12.61 -14.86 -14.89
C PHE A 20 11.85 -14.06 -13.82
N PHE A 21 12.48 -13.92 -12.66
CA PHE A 21 12.19 -12.86 -11.69
C PHE A 21 13.42 -11.99 -11.53
N SER A 22 13.87 -11.39 -12.64
CA SER A 22 14.90 -10.36 -12.64
C SER A 22 15.00 -9.74 -14.03
N PHE A 23 14.78 -8.42 -14.07
CA PHE A 23 15.08 -7.51 -15.18
C PHE A 23 14.39 -7.75 -16.53
N PHE A 24 13.27 -7.03 -16.76
CA PHE A 24 13.14 -6.22 -17.97
C PHE A 24 12.31 -4.97 -17.65
N ILE A 25 13.07 -3.90 -17.43
CA ILE A 25 12.67 -2.51 -17.64
C ILE A 25 12.46 -2.33 -19.15
N LEU A 26 11.45 -1.56 -19.57
CA LEU A 26 11.38 -0.60 -20.73
C LEU A 26 9.93 -0.48 -21.30
N PRO A 27 9.57 0.59 -22.05
CA PRO A 27 9.26 1.95 -21.60
C PRO A 27 7.89 2.45 -22.19
N CYS A 28 7.58 3.75 -22.00
CA CYS A 28 6.42 4.51 -22.52
C CYS A 28 5.16 4.44 -21.64
N CYS A 29 4.80 5.44 -20.84
CA CYS A 29 5.24 6.84 -20.79
C CYS A 29 6.44 7.06 -19.87
N ARG A 30 7.64 7.16 -20.46
CA ARG A 30 8.66 8.03 -19.87
C ARG A 30 8.20 9.44 -20.18
N THR A 31 7.54 10.10 -19.25
CA THR A 31 7.90 11.50 -19.03
C THR A 31 9.39 11.46 -18.81
N THR A 32 10.17 11.88 -19.80
CA THR A 32 11.57 12.20 -19.61
C THR A 32 11.60 13.40 -18.67
N VAL A 33 11.43 13.11 -17.37
CA VAL A 33 11.83 14.04 -16.33
C VAL A 33 13.31 14.21 -16.57
N LYS A 34 13.69 15.35 -17.15
CA LYS A 34 15.08 15.71 -17.37
C LYS A 34 15.82 15.43 -16.07
N PRO A 35 16.99 14.76 -16.09
CA PRO A 35 17.78 14.56 -14.89
C PRO A 35 17.95 15.92 -14.23
N LEU A 36 17.51 15.95 -12.99
CA LEU A 36 17.40 17.16 -12.23
C LEU A 36 18.79 17.82 -12.16
N LYS A 37 18.86 19.15 -12.35
CA LYS A 37 20.09 19.88 -12.02
C LYS A 37 20.41 19.55 -10.57
N LYS A 38 21.64 19.10 -10.30
CA LYS A 38 22.15 18.65 -8.99
C LYS A 38 21.64 19.49 -7.81
N LEU A 39 21.55 20.81 -8.00
CA LEU A 39 21.05 21.79 -7.05
C LEU A 39 19.63 21.47 -6.52
N HIS A 40 18.68 21.09 -7.39
CA HIS A 40 17.30 20.83 -6.96
C HIS A 40 17.17 19.51 -6.18
N LYS A 41 18.08 18.54 -6.41
CA LYS A 41 18.11 17.29 -5.63
C LYS A 41 18.53 17.59 -4.20
N GLU A 42 19.55 18.43 -4.03
CA GLU A 42 20.04 18.86 -2.72
C GLU A 42 18.99 19.68 -1.95
N GLU A 43 18.22 20.54 -2.64
CA GLU A 43 17.08 21.26 -2.05
C GLU A 43 16.00 20.31 -1.52
N LEU A 44 15.62 19.29 -2.31
CA LEU A 44 14.64 18.29 -1.88
C LEU A 44 15.15 17.50 -0.68
N ILE A 45 16.41 17.04 -0.70
CA ILE A 45 17.01 16.34 0.44
C ILE A 45 17.00 17.23 1.69
N ARG A 46 17.35 18.51 1.57
CA ARG A 46 17.32 19.47 2.68
C ARG A 46 15.91 19.67 3.22
N LYS A 47 14.92 19.83 2.35
CA LYS A 47 13.49 19.92 2.73
C LYS A 47 13.07 18.67 3.49
N TYR A 48 13.27 17.48 2.92
CA TYR A 48 12.85 16.22 3.53
C TYR A 48 13.63 15.88 4.81
N SER A 49 14.86 16.34 4.94
CA SER A 49 15.63 16.18 6.19
C SER A 49 15.04 16.97 7.36
N SER A 50 14.18 17.97 7.10
CA SER A 50 13.48 18.72 8.15
C SER A 50 12.20 18.03 8.66
N TYR A 51 11.78 16.93 8.04
CA TYR A 51 10.70 16.09 8.53
C TYR A 51 11.12 15.30 9.77
N PRO A 52 10.19 15.06 10.70
CA PRO A 52 10.45 14.25 11.88
C PRO A 52 10.64 12.77 11.51
N LYS A 53 11.50 12.05 12.23
CA LYS A 53 11.76 10.62 11.98
C LYS A 53 10.51 9.74 12.06
N TRP A 54 9.55 10.09 12.93
CA TRP A 54 8.28 9.36 13.04
C TRP A 54 7.41 9.46 11.77
N PHE A 55 7.66 10.45 10.91
CA PHE A 55 7.01 10.54 9.61
C PHE A 55 7.57 9.50 8.64
N TRP A 56 8.89 9.33 8.63
CA TRP A 56 9.58 8.37 7.76
C TRP A 56 9.40 6.93 8.24
N HIS A 57 9.55 6.71 9.55
CA HIS A 57 9.38 5.40 10.18
C HIS A 57 8.26 5.51 11.20
N MET A 58 7.09 5.00 10.83
CA MET A 58 5.91 5.13 11.68
C MET A 58 6.09 4.27 12.95
N PRO A 59 5.74 4.79 14.13
CA PRO A 59 5.66 3.97 15.33
C PRO A 59 4.71 2.79 15.10
N HIS A 60 5.07 1.64 15.66
CA HIS A 60 4.27 0.43 15.52
C HIS A 60 4.14 -0.29 16.86
N SER A 61 2.92 -0.71 17.17
CA SER A 61 2.58 -1.50 18.34
C SER A 61 1.51 -2.52 17.97
N SER A 62 1.48 -3.66 18.65
CA SER A 62 0.43 -4.66 18.50
C SER A 62 -0.94 -4.14 18.96
N ASN A 63 -0.99 -3.18 19.88
CA ASN A 63 -2.23 -2.71 20.48
C ASN A 63 -2.70 -1.38 19.90
N ASN A 64 -1.78 -0.53 19.47
CA ASN A 64 -2.09 0.82 19.00
C ASN A 64 -1.82 0.94 17.50
N LEU A 65 -2.79 1.49 16.77
CA LEU A 65 -2.61 1.95 15.40
C LEU A 65 -2.15 3.40 15.42
N PHE A 66 -1.23 3.74 14.52
CA PHE A 66 -0.73 5.09 14.32
C PHE A 66 -1.11 5.59 12.93
N ALA A 67 -1.41 6.88 12.82
CA ALA A 67 -1.66 7.53 11.54
C ALA A 67 -1.11 8.95 11.55
N VAL A 68 -0.69 9.43 10.39
CA VAL A 68 -0.33 10.83 10.21
C VAL A 68 -1.46 11.51 9.48
N GLY A 69 -1.96 12.58 10.06
CA GLY A 69 -2.84 13.53 9.43
C GLY A 69 -2.05 14.67 8.81
N TYR A 70 -2.57 15.17 7.69
CA TYR A 70 -1.92 16.20 6.88
C TYR A 70 -2.86 17.36 6.63
N ALA A 71 -2.32 18.58 6.65
CA ALA A 71 -2.98 19.78 6.14
C ALA A 71 -1.95 20.77 5.62
N GLN A 72 -2.40 21.73 4.81
CA GLN A 72 -1.59 22.89 4.47
C GLN A 72 -1.33 23.73 5.72
N THR A 73 -0.19 24.41 5.73
CA THR A 73 0.09 25.41 6.76
C THR A 73 -0.65 26.71 6.44
N PHE A 74 -1.78 26.92 7.12
CA PHE A 74 -2.51 28.18 7.07
C PHE A 74 -1.86 29.28 7.92
N PHE A 75 -2.37 30.50 7.76
CA PHE A 75 -1.99 31.65 8.58
C PHE A 75 -2.21 31.39 10.08
N TYR A 76 -3.33 30.78 10.43
CA TYR A 76 -3.63 30.37 11.81
C TYR A 76 -3.17 28.94 12.03
N ARG A 77 -2.11 28.78 12.83
CA ARG A 77 -1.53 27.47 13.17
C ARG A 77 -2.56 26.48 13.69
N GLU A 78 -3.46 26.92 14.56
CA GLU A 78 -4.50 26.06 15.15
C GLU A 78 -5.43 25.49 14.07
N SER A 79 -5.77 26.27 13.04
CA SER A 79 -6.57 25.77 11.91
C SER A 79 -5.85 24.68 11.13
N SER A 80 -4.54 24.82 10.92
CA SER A 80 -3.72 23.80 10.25
C SER A 80 -3.67 22.50 11.08
N ILE A 81 -3.58 22.63 12.41
CA ILE A 81 -3.57 21.49 13.32
C ILE A 81 -4.93 20.80 13.36
N GLU A 82 -6.02 21.56 13.41
CA GLU A 82 -7.39 21.03 13.43
C GLU A 82 -7.71 20.27 12.13
N GLU A 83 -7.34 20.84 10.98
CA GLU A 83 -7.53 20.18 9.69
C GLU A 83 -6.68 18.92 9.56
N ALA A 84 -5.39 18.99 9.94
CA ALA A 84 -4.51 17.83 9.95
C ALA A 84 -5.02 16.76 10.92
N THR A 85 -5.56 17.14 12.07
CA THR A 85 -6.17 16.21 13.04
C THR A 85 -7.39 15.53 12.44
N THR A 86 -8.28 16.29 11.81
CA THR A 86 -9.48 15.76 11.14
C THR A 86 -9.10 14.79 10.01
N ASN A 87 -8.12 15.15 9.20
CA ASN A 87 -7.55 14.28 8.19
C ASN A 87 -6.99 12.99 8.80
N GLY A 88 -6.18 13.11 9.85
CA GLY A 88 -5.58 11.98 10.54
C GLY A 88 -6.61 11.05 11.17
N ILE A 89 -7.71 11.57 11.74
CA ILE A 89 -8.82 10.75 12.28
C ILE A 89 -9.43 9.89 11.16
N ASN A 90 -9.65 10.48 9.98
CA ASN A 90 -10.16 9.74 8.83
C ASN A 90 -9.18 8.67 8.34
N VAL A 91 -7.88 8.97 8.30
CA VAL A 91 -6.83 8.00 7.96
C VAL A 91 -6.78 6.87 8.99
N LEU A 92 -6.82 7.21 10.29
CA LEU A 92 -6.80 6.25 11.38
C LEU A 92 -8.04 5.35 11.38
N ALA A 93 -9.22 5.89 11.03
CA ALA A 93 -10.43 5.10 10.81
C ALA A 93 -10.26 4.08 9.68
N LYS A 94 -9.63 4.47 8.55
CA LYS A 94 -9.31 3.54 7.46
C LYS A 94 -8.33 2.46 7.90
N TYR A 95 -7.41 2.79 8.81
CA TYR A 95 -6.45 1.84 9.35
C TYR A 95 -7.12 0.83 10.28
N VAL A 96 -8.12 1.25 11.06
CA VAL A 96 -8.94 0.34 11.88
C VAL A 96 -9.68 -0.64 10.97
N SER A 97 -10.49 -0.14 10.04
CA SER A 97 -11.15 -0.96 9.04
C SER A 97 -11.63 -0.16 7.84
N VAL A 98 -11.30 -0.63 6.64
CA VAL A 98 -11.73 -0.05 5.37
C VAL A 98 -12.13 -1.13 4.39
N ARG A 99 -13.27 -0.93 3.72
CA ARG A 99 -13.70 -1.75 2.60
C ARG A 99 -13.29 -1.08 1.30
N ILE A 100 -12.45 -1.76 0.53
CA ILE A 100 -12.01 -1.32 -0.79
C ILE A 100 -12.85 -2.04 -1.84
N LYS A 101 -13.67 -1.27 -2.56
CA LYS A 101 -14.50 -1.75 -3.67
C LYS A 101 -14.09 -1.09 -4.96
N GLY A 102 -14.01 -1.86 -6.03
CA GLY A 102 -13.75 -1.29 -7.33
C GLY A 102 -13.26 -2.29 -8.34
N GLU A 103 -12.77 -1.76 -9.44
CA GLU A 103 -12.18 -2.56 -10.50
C GLU A 103 -11.01 -1.85 -11.17
N ARG A 104 -10.09 -2.67 -11.67
CA ARG A 104 -8.97 -2.25 -12.53
C ARG A 104 -9.10 -2.94 -13.87
N GLY A 105 -9.20 -2.14 -14.94
CA GLY A 105 -9.36 -2.62 -16.30
C GLY A 105 -8.02 -2.75 -17.02
N PHE A 106 -7.91 -3.78 -17.85
CA PHE A 106 -6.79 -3.98 -18.76
C PHE A 106 -7.30 -4.28 -20.17
N LYS A 107 -6.64 -3.70 -21.17
CA LYS A 107 -6.84 -3.97 -22.59
C LYS A 107 -5.75 -4.91 -23.07
N ALA A 108 -6.12 -6.01 -23.74
CA ALA A 108 -5.12 -6.88 -24.34
C ALA A 108 -4.45 -6.18 -25.54
N THR A 109 -3.12 -6.08 -25.53
CA THR A 109 -2.32 -5.61 -26.66
C THR A 109 -1.29 -6.66 -27.07
N ILE A 110 -0.67 -6.49 -28.24
CA ILE A 110 0.38 -7.40 -28.74
C ILE A 110 1.59 -7.43 -27.80
N LEU A 111 1.82 -6.35 -27.04
CA LEU A 111 2.91 -6.22 -26.06
C LEU A 111 2.52 -6.71 -24.65
N GLY A 112 1.27 -7.16 -24.47
CA GLY A 112 0.72 -7.58 -23.17
C GLY A 112 -0.50 -6.75 -22.73
N PRO A 113 -1.00 -7.00 -21.51
CA PRO A 113 -2.12 -6.22 -20.97
C PRO A 113 -1.68 -4.77 -20.69
N GLU A 114 -2.38 -3.82 -21.30
CA GLU A 114 -2.22 -2.37 -21.07
C GLU A 114 -3.26 -1.90 -20.07
N PHE A 115 -2.87 -1.03 -19.13
CA PHE A 115 -3.78 -0.43 -18.15
C PHE A 115 -4.83 0.45 -18.85
N ALA A 116 -6.10 0.14 -18.63
CA ALA A 116 -7.23 0.84 -19.26
C ALA A 116 -8.00 1.76 -18.30
N GLY A 117 -7.52 1.89 -17.05
CA GLY A 117 -8.16 2.69 -16.01
C GLY A 117 -8.52 1.87 -14.77
N GLU A 118 -8.90 2.60 -13.73
CA GLU A 118 -9.41 2.02 -12.49
C GLU A 118 -10.43 2.93 -11.83
N ALA A 119 -11.33 2.32 -11.06
CA ALA A 119 -12.28 3.02 -10.22
C ALA A 119 -12.39 2.26 -8.90
N PHE A 120 -11.82 2.82 -7.84
CA PHE A 120 -11.91 2.28 -6.48
C PHE A 120 -12.55 3.30 -5.53
N LYS A 121 -13.21 2.79 -4.50
CA LYS A 121 -13.82 3.56 -3.42
C LYS A 121 -13.42 2.93 -2.08
N GLU A 122 -13.18 3.78 -1.11
CA GLU A 122 -12.95 3.40 0.29
C GLU A 122 -14.24 3.65 1.08
N GLU A 123 -14.78 2.62 1.70
CA GLU A 123 -15.96 2.70 2.56
C GLU A 123 -15.57 2.29 3.99
N LEU A 124 -15.86 3.12 4.98
CA LEU A 124 -15.65 2.78 6.38
C LEU A 124 -16.77 1.84 6.87
N GLU A 125 -16.43 0.88 7.73
CA GLU A 125 -17.45 0.11 8.45
C GLU A 125 -18.22 1.02 9.43
N ARG A 126 -19.50 0.69 9.68
CA ARG A 126 -20.36 1.48 10.56
C ARG A 126 -19.75 1.61 11.96
N GLY A 127 -19.74 2.81 12.51
CA GLY A 127 -19.27 3.11 13.87
C GLY A 127 -17.75 3.18 14.02
N VAL A 128 -16.95 2.83 13.00
CA VAL A 128 -15.47 2.93 13.06
C VAL A 128 -15.02 4.37 13.22
N LEU A 129 -15.62 5.30 12.45
CA LEU A 129 -15.27 6.72 12.55
C LEU A 129 -15.57 7.28 13.94
N ASP A 130 -16.73 6.96 14.52
CA ASP A 130 -17.13 7.44 15.85
C ASP A 130 -16.23 6.85 16.94
N PHE A 131 -15.88 5.57 16.80
CA PHE A 131 -14.90 4.92 17.67
C PHE A 131 -13.55 5.66 17.64
N VAL A 132 -13.02 5.99 16.46
CA VAL A 132 -11.75 6.72 16.36
C VAL A 132 -11.88 8.15 16.89
N LYS A 133 -12.95 8.87 16.55
CA LYS A 133 -13.22 10.22 17.08
C LYS A 133 -13.20 10.25 18.61
N LYS A 134 -13.76 9.22 19.27
CA LYS A 134 -13.78 9.13 20.74
C LYS A 134 -12.44 8.70 21.36
N ASN A 135 -11.65 7.88 20.66
CA ASN A 135 -10.49 7.20 21.23
C ASN A 135 -9.13 7.63 20.67
N HIS A 136 -9.08 8.55 19.70
CA HIS A 136 -7.82 9.07 19.19
C HIS A 136 -7.10 9.93 20.23
N LYS A 137 -5.77 9.94 20.13
CA LYS A 137 -4.90 10.86 20.87
C LYS A 137 -3.92 11.49 19.89
N VAL A 138 -3.68 12.79 20.05
CA VAL A 138 -2.59 13.50 19.39
C VAL A 138 -1.30 13.19 20.14
N VAL A 139 -0.32 12.67 19.42
CA VAL A 139 0.97 12.24 19.97
C VAL A 139 2.06 13.27 19.69
N ALA A 140 2.08 13.81 18.46
CA ALA A 140 3.05 14.82 18.04
C ALA A 140 2.48 15.70 16.93
N THR A 141 2.97 16.94 16.84
CA THR A 141 2.59 17.89 15.80
C THR A 141 3.86 18.60 15.32
N GLU A 142 4.07 18.62 14.00
CA GLU A 142 5.22 19.27 13.38
C GLU A 142 4.78 20.00 12.10
N SER A 143 5.33 21.18 11.85
CA SER A 143 5.13 21.91 10.60
C SER A 143 6.44 21.94 9.82
N VAL A 144 6.38 21.61 8.54
CA VAL A 144 7.55 21.48 7.66
C VAL A 144 7.28 22.20 6.34
N GLY A 145 7.79 23.42 6.21
CA GLY A 145 7.41 24.27 5.07
C GLY A 145 5.89 24.50 5.07
N ASP A 146 5.24 24.19 3.95
CA ASP A 146 3.83 24.48 3.73
C ASP A 146 2.90 23.34 4.17
N ILE A 147 3.42 22.33 4.87
CA ILE A 147 2.61 21.22 5.40
C ILE A 147 2.68 21.17 6.93
N THR A 148 1.53 20.90 7.54
CA THR A 148 1.39 20.57 8.97
C THR A 148 1.04 19.10 9.11
N LEU A 149 1.80 18.41 9.97
CA LEU A 149 1.70 16.98 10.24
C LEU A 149 1.23 16.78 11.67
N VAL A 150 0.22 15.93 11.85
CA VAL A 150 -0.26 15.53 13.18
C VAL A 150 -0.20 14.00 13.27
N LEU A 151 0.62 13.49 14.19
CA LEU A 151 0.69 12.08 14.50
C LEU A 151 -0.40 11.73 15.53
N LEU A 152 -1.25 10.77 15.16
CA LEU A 152 -2.32 10.25 15.99
C LEU A 152 -2.09 8.79 16.34
N CYS A 153 -2.65 8.36 17.45
CA CYS A 153 -2.76 6.93 17.77
C CYS A 153 -4.13 6.55 18.31
N THR A 154 -4.49 5.27 18.17
CA THR A 154 -5.55 4.65 18.97
C THR A 154 -4.95 4.19 20.29
N GLY A 155 -5.54 4.56 21.43
CA GLY A 155 -5.10 4.11 22.74
C GLY A 155 -4.09 5.05 23.39
N GLU A 156 -3.13 4.48 24.14
CA GLU A 156 -2.16 5.27 24.89
C GLU A 156 -1.13 5.94 23.98
N ALA A 157 -0.90 7.23 24.21
CA ALA A 157 0.06 8.02 23.47
C ALA A 157 1.48 7.72 23.97
N PRO A 158 2.35 7.07 23.16
CA PRO A 158 3.73 6.86 23.55
C PRO A 158 4.51 8.17 23.52
N THR A 159 5.58 8.27 24.31
CA THR A 159 6.55 9.34 24.16
C THR A 159 7.35 9.12 22.87
N ILE A 160 7.29 10.09 21.97
CA ILE A 160 7.97 10.05 20.67
C ILE A 160 8.99 11.17 20.58
N SER A 161 10.14 10.85 19.99
CA SER A 161 11.19 11.84 19.71
C SER A 161 10.84 12.68 18.48
N SER A 162 10.96 14.00 18.59
CA SER A 162 10.90 14.94 17.45
C SER A 162 12.22 15.04 16.67
N THR A 163 13.14 14.08 16.81
CA THR A 163 14.36 14.09 15.98
C THR A 163 14.01 14.12 14.50
N LYS A 164 14.68 15.00 13.76
CA LYS A 164 14.50 15.18 12.32
C LYS A 164 15.54 14.38 11.55
N GLY A 165 15.24 14.03 10.30
CA GLY A 165 16.21 13.42 9.39
C GLY A 165 15.57 12.51 8.37
N PHE A 166 16.15 12.51 7.17
CA PHE A 166 15.73 11.73 6.03
C PHE A 166 16.94 10.97 5.47
N ASP A 167 16.78 9.68 5.20
CA ASP A 167 17.80 8.88 4.52
C ASP A 167 17.51 8.87 3.01
N PRO A 168 18.36 9.51 2.17
CA PRO A 168 18.15 9.52 0.72
C PRO A 168 18.45 8.17 0.06
N LYS A 169 19.02 7.20 0.79
CA LYS A 169 19.30 5.86 0.26
C LYS A 169 18.00 5.14 -0.08
N ILE A 170 17.95 4.53 -1.26
CA ILE A 170 16.79 3.73 -1.71
C ILE A 170 16.59 2.55 -0.73
N PRO A 171 15.42 2.42 -0.10
CA PRO A 171 15.13 1.29 0.77
C PRO A 171 14.98 -0.01 -0.02
N GLU A 172 15.36 -1.14 0.58
CA GLU A 172 15.26 -2.46 -0.06
C GLU A 172 13.82 -2.78 -0.48
N TRP A 173 12.82 -2.35 0.32
CA TRP A 173 11.40 -2.63 0.09
C TRP A 173 10.83 -2.02 -1.19
N ILE A 174 11.50 -1.05 -1.80
CA ILE A 174 11.17 -0.53 -3.13
C ILE A 174 11.35 -1.62 -4.21
N SER A 175 12.41 -2.40 -4.10
CA SER A 175 12.72 -3.47 -5.05
C SER A 175 12.12 -4.82 -4.63
N LYS A 176 12.00 -5.06 -3.33
CA LYS A 176 11.58 -6.35 -2.78
C LYS A 176 10.78 -6.17 -1.51
N LEU A 177 9.48 -6.39 -1.59
CA LEU A 177 8.59 -6.31 -0.42
C LEU A 177 9.08 -7.20 0.74
N PRO A 178 8.99 -6.71 2.00
CA PRO A 178 9.29 -7.53 3.17
C PRO A 178 8.42 -8.79 3.22
N LYS A 179 8.99 -9.87 3.75
CA LYS A 179 8.29 -11.13 4.00
C LYS A 179 8.42 -11.49 5.47
N LYS A 180 7.51 -10.98 6.30
CA LYS A 180 7.39 -11.39 7.71
C LYS A 180 6.16 -12.29 7.89
N PRO A 181 6.28 -13.43 8.57
CA PRO A 181 5.14 -14.28 8.88
C PRO A 181 4.03 -13.48 9.58
N GLY A 182 2.78 -13.77 9.22
CA GLY A 182 1.61 -13.12 9.83
C GLY A 182 1.27 -11.73 9.26
N PHE A 183 2.05 -11.19 8.32
CA PHE A 183 1.79 -9.88 7.72
C PHE A 183 1.75 -9.93 6.19
N VAL A 184 0.90 -9.08 5.62
CA VAL A 184 0.88 -8.76 4.18
C VAL A 184 1.41 -7.34 4.02
N TYR A 185 2.24 -7.12 3.00
CA TYR A 185 2.83 -5.82 2.69
C TYR A 185 2.35 -5.34 1.32
N ALA A 186 2.24 -4.02 1.15
CA ALA A 186 2.02 -3.38 -0.14
C ALA A 186 2.73 -2.02 -0.19
N VAL A 187 3.09 -1.60 -1.39
CA VAL A 187 3.66 -0.29 -1.65
C VAL A 187 2.69 0.52 -2.50
N GLY A 188 2.51 1.77 -2.11
CA GLY A 188 1.85 2.78 -2.91
C GLY A 188 2.84 3.87 -3.28
N GLN A 189 2.60 4.48 -4.44
CA GLN A 189 3.32 5.64 -4.92
C GLN A 189 2.33 6.62 -5.51
N SER A 190 2.71 7.87 -5.66
CA SER A 190 1.90 8.86 -6.38
C SER A 190 2.77 9.73 -7.28
N SER A 191 2.14 10.33 -8.28
CA SER A 191 2.75 11.46 -8.97
C SER A 191 2.64 12.69 -8.06
N PRO A 192 3.58 13.65 -8.14
CA PRO A 192 3.45 14.93 -7.46
C PRO A 192 2.10 15.58 -7.75
N GLN A 193 1.39 15.98 -6.70
CA GLN A 193 0.22 16.82 -6.77
C GLN A 193 0.60 18.29 -6.59
N PHE A 194 -0.36 19.20 -6.76
CA PHE A 194 -0.13 20.62 -6.52
C PHE A 194 0.24 20.88 -5.06
N HIS A 195 -0.43 20.17 -4.14
CA HIS A 195 -0.11 20.22 -2.73
C HIS A 195 0.56 18.93 -2.23
N GLU A 196 1.48 19.08 -1.27
CA GLU A 196 2.30 17.97 -0.80
C GLU A 196 1.50 16.97 0.05
N GLU A 197 0.54 17.45 0.82
CA GLU A 197 -0.35 16.59 1.61
C GLU A 197 -1.15 15.64 0.71
N GLU A 198 -1.66 16.12 -0.42
CA GLU A 198 -2.40 15.31 -1.39
C GLU A 198 -1.50 14.23 -2.00
N THR A 199 -0.23 14.58 -2.22
CA THR A 199 0.80 13.69 -2.75
C THR A 199 1.00 12.49 -1.83
N TRP A 200 1.16 12.72 -0.53
CA TRP A 200 1.29 11.64 0.46
C TRP A 200 -0.01 10.87 0.66
N GLN A 201 -1.15 11.55 0.76
CA GLN A 201 -2.47 10.91 0.91
C GLN A 201 -2.79 9.97 -0.27
N LEU A 202 -2.47 10.38 -1.50
CA LEU A 202 -2.66 9.57 -2.69
C LEU A 202 -1.73 8.35 -2.71
N ALA A 203 -0.47 8.51 -2.27
CA ALA A 203 0.45 7.38 -2.14
C ALA A 203 -0.06 6.36 -1.11
N GLU A 204 -0.57 6.82 0.04
CA GLU A 204 -1.19 5.94 1.04
C GLU A 204 -2.45 5.23 0.52
N TYR A 205 -3.32 5.95 -0.20
CA TYR A 205 -4.48 5.38 -0.86
C TYR A 205 -4.08 4.28 -1.85
N ASN A 206 -3.11 4.56 -2.73
CA ASN A 206 -2.61 3.60 -3.71
C ASN A 206 -2.00 2.36 -3.02
N ALA A 207 -1.37 2.54 -1.85
CA ALA A 207 -0.83 1.44 -1.05
C ALA A 207 -1.95 0.52 -0.53
N ARG A 208 -3.07 1.09 -0.04
CA ARG A 208 -4.24 0.33 0.41
C ARG A 208 -4.98 -0.38 -0.73
N VAL A 209 -5.16 0.29 -1.87
CA VAL A 209 -5.74 -0.33 -3.08
C VAL A 209 -4.86 -1.48 -3.57
N GLY A 210 -3.54 -1.26 -3.64
CA GLY A 210 -2.57 -2.30 -3.99
C GLY A 210 -2.63 -3.50 -3.03
N MET A 211 -2.78 -3.24 -1.73
CA MET A 211 -3.00 -4.27 -0.71
C MET A 211 -4.29 -5.05 -0.93
N ALA A 212 -5.41 -4.38 -1.21
CA ALA A 212 -6.68 -5.05 -1.47
C ALA A 212 -6.60 -5.97 -2.70
N LEU A 213 -5.97 -5.49 -3.78
CA LEU A 213 -5.75 -6.26 -5.00
C LEU A 213 -4.86 -7.48 -4.75
N SER A 214 -3.73 -7.30 -4.05
CA SER A 214 -2.80 -8.39 -3.77
C SER A 214 -3.43 -9.42 -2.84
N PHE A 215 -4.20 -8.98 -1.84
CA PHE A 215 -4.90 -9.85 -0.91
C PHE A 215 -5.96 -10.69 -1.63
N VAL A 216 -6.80 -10.09 -2.47
CA VAL A 216 -7.80 -10.84 -3.27
C VAL A 216 -7.13 -11.77 -4.28
N ALA A 217 -6.02 -11.35 -4.90
CA ALA A 217 -5.26 -12.21 -5.81
C ALA A 217 -4.67 -13.43 -5.10
N GLN A 218 -4.11 -13.26 -3.90
CA GLN A 218 -3.63 -14.37 -3.06
C GLN A 218 -4.78 -15.33 -2.74
N LEU A 219 -5.93 -14.82 -2.30
CA LEU A 219 -7.12 -15.64 -2.01
C LEU A 219 -7.65 -16.39 -3.24
N ARG A 220 -7.62 -15.78 -4.43
CA ARG A 220 -7.97 -16.45 -5.68
C ARG A 220 -6.97 -17.52 -6.09
N SER A 221 -5.67 -17.26 -5.89
CA SER A 221 -4.62 -18.24 -6.20
C SER A 221 -4.71 -19.49 -5.31
N LEU A 222 -5.17 -19.31 -4.06
CA LEU A 222 -5.55 -20.42 -3.20
C LEU A 222 -6.80 -21.12 -3.75
N GLY A 223 -7.84 -20.37 -4.12
CA GLY A 223 -9.13 -20.92 -4.55
C GLY A 223 -9.22 -21.55 -5.95
N LYS A 224 -8.28 -21.32 -6.88
CA LYS A 224 -8.44 -21.79 -8.28
C LYS A 224 -7.20 -22.51 -8.85
N ARG A 225 -7.36 -23.83 -9.05
CA ARG A 225 -7.20 -24.46 -10.37
C ARG A 225 -8.52 -24.26 -11.13
N GLN A 226 -8.47 -23.92 -12.43
CA GLN A 226 -9.59 -23.71 -13.38
C GLN A 226 -10.30 -22.34 -13.37
N ASP A 227 -9.99 -21.52 -14.38
CA ASP A 227 -10.85 -21.39 -15.57
C ASP A 227 -10.08 -20.64 -16.65
N LYS A 228 -9.89 -21.30 -17.80
CA LYS A 228 -9.33 -20.69 -19.02
C LYS A 228 -10.50 -20.20 -19.86
N SER A 229 -10.82 -18.92 -19.74
CA SER A 229 -11.56 -18.20 -20.77
C SER A 229 -10.86 -16.86 -21.00
N LEU A 230 -10.28 -16.72 -22.18
CA LEU A 230 -9.58 -15.53 -22.64
C LEU A 230 -10.61 -14.53 -23.16
N SER A 231 -10.87 -13.49 -22.38
CA SER A 231 -11.55 -12.28 -22.82
C SER A 231 -10.52 -11.25 -23.29
N THR A 232 -10.79 -10.55 -24.40
CA THR A 232 -9.96 -9.47 -24.97
C THR A 232 -9.88 -8.21 -24.09
N ALA A 233 -10.81 -8.07 -23.14
CA ALA A 233 -10.76 -7.10 -22.05
C ALA A 233 -10.87 -7.83 -20.71
N SER A 234 -9.95 -7.57 -19.78
CA SER A 234 -9.98 -8.19 -18.45
C SER A 234 -10.12 -7.12 -17.38
N ALA A 235 -11.07 -7.30 -16.47
CA ALA A 235 -11.28 -6.42 -15.33
C ALA A 235 -11.06 -7.21 -14.04
N VAL A 236 -10.19 -6.71 -13.17
CA VAL A 236 -9.96 -7.26 -11.84
C VAL A 236 -10.91 -6.53 -10.89
N LYS A 237 -12.06 -7.15 -10.59
CA LYS A 237 -12.97 -6.67 -9.55
C LYS A 237 -12.44 -7.01 -8.17
N THR A 238 -12.52 -6.08 -7.24
CA THR A 238 -12.08 -6.21 -5.85
C THR A 238 -13.17 -5.72 -4.92
N ASP A 239 -13.43 -6.49 -3.87
CA ASP A 239 -14.31 -6.12 -2.77
C ASP A 239 -13.72 -6.76 -1.51
N ALA A 240 -12.82 -6.04 -0.84
CA ALA A 240 -12.10 -6.56 0.31
C ALA A 240 -12.26 -5.62 1.50
N VAL A 241 -12.49 -6.19 2.68
CA VAL A 241 -12.35 -5.47 3.95
C VAL A 241 -10.94 -5.69 4.44
N LEU A 242 -10.21 -4.60 4.65
CA LEU A 242 -8.87 -4.59 5.22
C LEU A 242 -8.95 -4.02 6.64
N ARG A 243 -8.44 -4.77 7.61
CA ARG A 243 -8.39 -4.38 9.03
C ARG A 243 -6.96 -4.22 9.48
N ARG A 244 -6.74 -3.23 10.35
CA ARG A 244 -5.42 -2.91 10.92
C ARG A 244 -4.34 -2.70 9.87
N VAL A 245 -4.69 -2.04 8.77
CA VAL A 245 -3.71 -1.60 7.76
C VAL A 245 -2.98 -0.39 8.33
N GLN A 246 -1.66 -0.40 8.38
CA GLN A 246 -0.90 0.75 8.85
C GLN A 246 0.25 1.05 7.88
N VAL A 247 0.57 2.33 7.71
CA VAL A 247 1.85 2.74 7.16
C VAL A 247 2.94 2.39 8.17
N ILE A 248 4.04 1.82 7.70
CA ILE A 248 5.24 1.55 8.51
C ILE A 248 6.42 2.37 8.07
N GLU A 249 6.49 2.68 6.78
CA GLU A 249 7.62 3.41 6.24
C GLU A 249 7.20 4.29 5.07
N ARG A 250 7.83 5.46 4.97
CA ARG A 250 7.74 6.37 3.85
C ARG A 250 9.14 6.61 3.31
N TRP A 251 9.21 6.80 2.01
CA TRP A 251 10.45 7.22 1.36
C TRP A 251 10.12 8.14 0.20
N PHE A 252 10.95 9.13 -0.04
CA PHE A 252 10.80 10.03 -1.18
C PHE A 252 11.98 9.82 -2.11
N ASP A 253 11.70 9.63 -3.40
CA ASP A 253 12.73 9.58 -4.43
C ASP A 253 13.07 11.02 -4.87
N PRO A 254 14.22 11.58 -4.45
CA PRO A 254 14.58 12.96 -4.81
C PRO A 254 14.98 13.11 -6.28
N GLU A 255 15.25 12.02 -7.00
CA GLU A 255 15.61 12.04 -8.41
C GLU A 255 14.36 12.12 -9.28
N ASN A 256 13.37 11.29 -8.99
CA ASN A 256 12.13 11.21 -9.78
C ASN A 256 10.97 12.03 -9.20
N ARG A 257 11.14 12.54 -7.96
CA ARG A 257 10.12 13.25 -7.17
C ARG A 257 8.89 12.40 -6.87
N ILE A 258 9.12 11.12 -6.54
CA ILE A 258 8.03 10.16 -6.31
C ILE A 258 8.01 9.81 -4.82
N PRO A 259 6.92 10.08 -4.08
CA PRO A 259 6.72 9.49 -2.77
C PRO A 259 6.40 7.99 -2.89
N TYR A 260 6.92 7.23 -1.96
CA TYR A 260 6.61 5.83 -1.75
C TYR A 260 6.16 5.63 -0.31
N VAL A 261 5.13 4.81 -0.15
CA VAL A 261 4.54 4.45 1.13
C VAL A 261 4.48 2.93 1.22
N LEU A 262 5.08 2.38 2.26
CA LEU A 262 4.97 0.97 2.62
C LEU A 262 3.91 0.81 3.70
N VAL A 263 2.90 -0.01 3.41
CA VAL A 263 1.88 -0.43 4.37
C VAL A 263 2.01 -1.91 4.69
N HIS A 264 1.50 -2.29 5.84
CA HIS A 264 1.30 -3.68 6.20
C HIS A 264 -0.07 -3.91 6.86
N MET A 265 -0.54 -5.16 6.85
CA MET A 265 -1.67 -5.58 7.68
C MET A 265 -1.42 -6.97 8.27
N PRO A 266 -1.90 -7.23 9.50
CA PRO A 266 -1.86 -8.56 10.11
C PRO A 266 -2.90 -9.50 9.48
N LEU A 267 -2.52 -10.75 9.22
CA LEU A 267 -3.41 -11.77 8.66
C LEU A 267 -4.49 -12.23 9.64
N LYS A 268 -4.15 -12.31 10.94
CA LYS A 268 -5.06 -12.78 12.00
C LYS A 268 -6.37 -11.99 12.05
N ASP A 269 -6.27 -10.67 11.99
CA ASP A 269 -7.42 -9.75 12.05
C ASP A 269 -8.24 -9.69 10.76
N ASN A 270 -7.73 -10.34 9.70
CA ASN A 270 -8.37 -10.44 8.40
C ASN A 270 -8.78 -11.90 8.07
N SER A 271 -8.75 -12.80 9.07
CA SER A 271 -9.05 -14.22 8.92
C SER A 271 -10.49 -14.49 8.45
N GLU A 272 -11.47 -13.68 8.85
CA GLU A 272 -12.85 -13.80 8.36
C GLU A 272 -12.95 -13.59 6.84
N ALA A 273 -12.21 -12.61 6.31
CA ALA A 273 -12.13 -12.39 4.87
C ALA A 273 -11.48 -13.61 4.18
N VAL A 274 -10.39 -14.14 4.75
CA VAL A 274 -9.75 -15.37 4.25
C VAL A 274 -10.76 -16.54 4.20
N MET A 275 -11.52 -16.75 5.28
CA MET A 275 -12.52 -17.82 5.39
C MET A 275 -13.71 -17.63 4.44
N TYR A 276 -14.21 -16.40 4.29
CA TYR A 276 -15.29 -16.07 3.35
C TYR A 276 -14.91 -16.43 1.90
N TYR A 277 -13.69 -16.07 1.49
CA TYR A 277 -13.21 -16.41 0.15
C TYR A 277 -12.95 -17.91 -0.03
N ALA A 278 -12.39 -18.60 0.98
CA ALA A 278 -12.18 -20.05 0.94
C ALA A 278 -13.50 -20.83 0.76
N LYS A 279 -14.59 -20.40 1.41
CA LYS A 279 -15.93 -20.99 1.24
C LYS A 279 -16.49 -20.75 -0.16
N LYS A 280 -16.30 -19.54 -0.71
CA LYS A 280 -16.84 -19.16 -2.02
C LYS A 280 -16.13 -19.84 -3.20
N THR A 281 -14.88 -20.27 -3.03
CA THR A 281 -14.07 -20.93 -4.06
C THR A 281 -14.06 -22.47 -3.96
N SER A 282 -14.89 -23.08 -3.12
CA SER A 282 -14.92 -24.54 -2.89
C SER A 282 -13.59 -25.12 -2.39
N TYR A 283 -12.88 -24.38 -1.54
CA TYR A 283 -11.61 -24.83 -0.95
C TYR A 283 -11.85 -25.80 0.22
N PRO A 284 -11.04 -26.86 0.41
CA PRO A 284 -11.16 -27.72 1.58
C PRO A 284 -10.84 -26.95 2.87
N LEU A 285 -11.83 -26.85 3.76
CA LEU A 285 -11.82 -26.04 4.98
C LEU A 285 -10.63 -26.32 5.93
N LYS A 286 -10.03 -27.52 5.87
CA LYS A 286 -8.93 -27.94 6.77
C LYS A 286 -7.65 -27.10 6.63
N GLU A 287 -7.40 -26.53 5.45
CA GLU A 287 -6.20 -25.68 5.23
C GLU A 287 -6.44 -24.22 5.62
N ALA A 288 -7.69 -23.77 5.61
CA ALA A 288 -8.06 -22.43 6.07
C ALA A 288 -8.04 -22.30 7.61
N GLU A 289 -8.21 -23.42 8.34
CA GLU A 289 -8.09 -23.49 9.80
C GLU A 289 -6.66 -23.25 10.31
N VAL A 290 -5.63 -23.41 9.47
CA VAL A 290 -4.23 -23.07 9.81
C VAL A 290 -4.08 -21.60 10.19
N TYR A 291 -4.98 -20.73 9.72
CA TYR A 291 -4.97 -19.29 9.99
C TYR A 291 -5.76 -18.90 11.25
N LYS A 292 -6.42 -19.83 11.95
CA LYS A 292 -7.03 -19.58 13.27
C LYS A 292 -6.03 -19.65 14.42
N HIS A 293 -4.91 -20.33 14.22
CA HIS A 293 -3.99 -20.71 15.30
C HIS A 293 -2.53 -20.23 15.13
N LYS A 294 -2.27 -19.30 14.19
CA LYS A 294 -0.98 -18.63 14.01
C LYS A 294 -1.14 -17.11 14.11
#